data_AF-A0AAV6IS52-F1
#
_entry.id   AF-A0AAV6IS52-F1
#
_cell.length_a   1.000
_cell.length_b   1.000
_cell.length_c   1.000
_cell.angle_alpha   90.00
_cell.angle_beta   90.00
_cell.angle_gamma   90.00
#
_symmetry.space_group_name_H-M   'P 1'
#
loop_
_entity.id
_entity.type
_entity.pdbx_description
1 polymer ?
#
loop_
_entity_poly.entity_id
_entity_poly.type
_entity_poly.pdbx_seq_one_letter_code
_entity_poly.pdbx_strand_id
1 'polypeptide(L)'
;MGAKDALLNALLIAAKRFSSGPPQLLTQICLALSALMLHAVEHSKPIEQLFYSLQNLQTQDDGNIAVLEMLTVLPEVIEDQSADCNISSARRGEYGRELLSRTPMVLDFLLQQYEKSLDGGIRLHERNRKILRCLLSWVRAGCFSEIPPSSLPTHPLLSFVFNSLQVALSFDLAIEVLVELVSRYEGVPQVLLCRIGYLKEVLLLPALTNGDEKVIGGLACLMSEIGQAAPSLIVEASSEALAMADALLSCVAYPSGDWEIADSTLQFWYFFFVFYLMEMFSVVFARISLASYILGLDVDSGRKGNMWKTCSFQYSQHYLILFCSVLSGYIQVDNSTINDDTGALDLPDGLAQFRMNLVELLVDICQLLRSATFIQKIFFGGWMTSNEEISWKEVETKMFALNVVAEVVLQEGQTFDFSAIMHLVTILSSRASNELKGFVCIVVYRSVADVVGSYSKWLSAFQTNARPLLLFLAAGISQPQSSTACASALRKLCEDALAVVYEPSNLEILIWIGEARIKVLLF
;
A
#
# COMPACT_ATOMS: atom_id res chain seq x y z
N MET A 1 -0.20 15.41 -50.64
CA MET A 1 1.03 15.01 -49.92
C MET A 1 1.75 16.24 -49.33
N GLY A 2 2.02 17.31 -50.07
CA GLY A 2 2.87 18.42 -49.58
C GLY A 2 2.42 19.24 -48.36
N ALA A 3 1.12 19.34 -48.03
CA ALA A 3 0.68 20.18 -46.89
C ALA A 3 1.03 19.57 -45.51
N LYS A 4 1.01 18.24 -45.39
CA LYS A 4 1.36 17.54 -44.14
C LYS A 4 2.87 17.59 -43.89
N ASP A 5 3.67 17.37 -44.92
CA ASP A 5 5.13 17.45 -44.83
C ASP A 5 5.60 18.90 -44.57
N ALA A 6 4.92 19.88 -45.15
CA ALA A 6 5.16 21.30 -44.86
C ALA A 6 4.81 21.65 -43.39
N LEU A 7 3.71 21.12 -42.87
CA LEU A 7 3.33 21.30 -41.47
C LEU A 7 4.34 20.63 -40.52
N LEU A 8 4.77 19.40 -40.80
CA LEU A 8 5.80 18.69 -40.05
C LEU A 8 7.09 19.52 -39.97
N ASN A 9 7.58 20.00 -41.12
CA ASN A 9 8.78 20.82 -41.18
C ASN A 9 8.62 22.15 -40.44
N ALA A 10 7.46 22.81 -40.56
CA ALA A 10 7.17 24.06 -39.85
C ALA A 10 7.17 23.86 -38.33
N LEU A 11 6.57 22.77 -37.85
CA LEU A 11 6.54 22.43 -36.43
C LEU A 11 7.93 22.03 -35.91
N LEU A 12 8.74 21.31 -36.69
CA LEU A 12 10.14 21.00 -36.32
C LEU A 12 10.99 22.27 -36.21
N ILE A 13 10.81 23.23 -37.13
CA ILE A 13 11.48 24.55 -37.05
C ILE A 13 10.99 25.33 -35.82
N ALA A 14 9.69 25.26 -35.51
CA ALA A 14 9.12 25.88 -34.32
C ALA A 14 9.70 25.26 -33.03
N ALA A 15 9.74 23.93 -32.93
CA ALA A 15 10.30 23.21 -31.78
C ALA A 15 11.77 23.62 -31.55
N LYS A 16 12.55 23.73 -32.63
CA LYS A 16 13.92 24.24 -32.54
C LYS A 16 13.98 25.68 -32.05
N ARG A 17 13.15 26.59 -32.59
CA ARG A 17 13.13 28.00 -32.19
C ARG A 17 12.73 28.18 -30.72
N PHE A 18 11.83 27.35 -30.22
CA PHE A 18 11.35 27.39 -28.84
C PHE A 18 12.15 26.49 -27.88
N SER A 19 13.26 25.88 -28.32
CA SER A 19 14.15 25.10 -27.46
C SER A 19 14.74 25.91 -26.29
N SER A 20 15.05 27.18 -26.53
CA SER A 20 15.48 28.16 -25.50
C SER A 20 14.32 29.00 -24.96
N GLY A 21 13.07 28.69 -25.34
CA GLY A 21 11.87 29.42 -24.98
C GLY A 21 11.13 28.86 -23.76
N PRO A 22 9.87 29.29 -23.52
CA PRO A 22 9.05 28.75 -22.44
C PRO A 22 8.82 27.24 -22.61
N PRO A 23 9.08 26.41 -21.59
CA PRO A 23 9.02 24.95 -21.71
C PRO A 23 7.61 24.46 -22.09
N GLN A 24 6.57 25.09 -21.56
CA GLN A 24 5.17 24.77 -21.86
C GLN A 24 4.86 24.86 -23.36
N LEU A 25 5.40 25.87 -24.06
CA LEU A 25 5.19 26.01 -25.50
C LEU A 25 5.91 24.90 -26.27
N LEU A 26 7.12 24.54 -25.84
CA LEU A 26 7.87 23.45 -26.46
C LEU A 26 7.12 22.11 -26.31
N THR A 27 6.62 21.80 -25.12
CA THR A 27 5.81 20.60 -24.86
C THR A 27 4.58 20.57 -25.76
N GLN A 28 3.83 21.67 -25.88
CA GLN A 28 2.64 21.74 -26.74
C GLN A 28 2.98 21.55 -28.24
N ILE A 29 4.12 22.08 -28.70
CA ILE A 29 4.59 21.83 -30.07
C ILE A 29 4.96 20.35 -30.26
N CYS A 30 5.61 19.73 -29.28
CA CYS A 30 5.97 18.30 -29.31
C CYS A 30 4.73 17.38 -29.25
N LEU A 31 3.69 17.76 -28.50
CA LEU A 31 2.39 17.09 -28.47
C LEU A 31 1.68 17.19 -29.83
N ALA A 32 1.67 18.37 -30.43
CA ALA A 32 1.10 18.56 -31.77
C ALA A 32 1.85 17.74 -32.84
N LEU A 33 3.18 17.64 -32.73
CA LEU A 33 4.01 16.83 -33.62
C LEU A 33 3.75 15.33 -33.45
N SER A 34 3.72 14.81 -32.22
CA SER A 34 3.45 13.40 -31.94
C SER A 34 2.03 12.99 -32.34
N ALA A 35 1.03 13.83 -32.09
CA ALA A 35 -0.33 13.63 -32.60
C ALA A 35 -0.35 13.62 -34.15
N LEU A 36 0.35 14.54 -34.80
CA LEU A 36 0.46 14.55 -36.27
C LEU A 36 1.10 13.26 -36.80
N MET A 37 2.11 12.70 -36.11
CA MET A 37 2.73 11.42 -36.47
C MET A 37 1.76 10.26 -36.30
N LEU A 38 0.98 10.23 -35.21
CA LEU A 38 -0.05 9.22 -35.01
C LEU A 38 -1.13 9.28 -36.11
N HIS A 39 -1.47 10.48 -36.59
CA HIS A 39 -2.42 10.70 -37.68
C HIS A 39 -1.81 10.65 -39.10
N ALA A 40 -0.49 10.43 -39.24
CA ALA A 40 0.18 10.29 -40.53
C ALA A 40 -0.12 8.93 -41.21
N VAL A 41 -0.17 8.92 -42.55
CA VAL A 41 -0.65 7.78 -43.36
C VAL A 41 0.43 6.69 -43.46
N GLU A 42 0.02 5.42 -43.42
CA GLU A 42 0.82 4.18 -43.36
C GLU A 42 1.99 4.05 -44.37
N HIS A 43 2.04 4.84 -45.44
CA HIS A 43 3.02 4.64 -46.52
C HIS A 43 4.31 5.46 -46.38
N SER A 44 4.46 6.29 -45.35
CA SER A 44 5.63 7.20 -45.21
C SER A 44 6.57 6.90 -44.04
N LYS A 45 6.36 5.84 -43.25
CA LYS A 45 7.17 5.51 -42.06
C LYS A 45 7.55 6.75 -41.23
N PRO A 46 6.53 7.44 -40.66
CA PRO A 46 6.68 8.79 -40.12
C PRO A 46 7.68 8.87 -38.96
N ILE A 47 7.82 7.79 -38.18
CA ILE A 47 8.76 7.75 -37.05
C ILE A 47 10.21 7.72 -37.57
N GLU A 48 10.51 6.96 -38.63
CA GLU A 48 11.87 6.95 -39.22
C GLU A 48 12.30 8.34 -39.70
N GLN A 49 11.39 9.06 -40.37
CA GLN A 49 11.64 10.42 -40.85
C GLN A 49 11.83 11.42 -39.71
N LEU A 50 11.06 11.25 -38.63
CA LEU A 50 11.19 12.05 -37.43
C LEU A 50 12.54 11.81 -36.75
N PHE A 51 12.96 10.56 -36.53
CA PHE A 51 14.25 10.25 -35.92
C PHE A 51 15.43 10.76 -36.75
N TYR A 52 15.35 10.70 -38.09
CA TYR A 52 16.36 11.32 -38.95
C TYR A 52 16.41 12.85 -38.77
N SER A 53 15.24 13.49 -38.67
CA SER A 53 15.15 14.93 -38.43
C SER A 53 15.67 15.32 -37.03
N LEU A 54 15.43 14.48 -36.02
CA LEU A 54 15.93 14.67 -34.66
C LEU A 54 17.47 14.55 -34.61
N GLN A 55 18.07 13.58 -35.31
CA GLN A 55 19.52 13.49 -35.42
C GLN A 55 20.14 14.75 -36.02
N ASN A 56 19.50 15.33 -37.04
CA ASN A 56 19.95 16.61 -37.60
C ASN A 56 19.85 17.76 -36.59
N LEU A 57 18.81 17.77 -35.74
CA LEU A 57 18.64 18.77 -34.68
C LEU A 57 19.67 18.61 -33.54
N GLN A 58 20.14 17.40 -33.25
CA GLN A 58 21.17 17.14 -32.23
C GLN A 58 22.54 17.77 -32.55
N THR A 59 22.84 18.00 -33.83
CA THR A 59 24.12 18.58 -34.28
C THR A 59 24.24 20.09 -34.04
N GLN A 60 23.18 20.75 -33.59
CA GLN A 60 23.16 22.19 -33.34
C GLN A 60 23.05 22.50 -31.84
N ASP A 61 23.72 23.56 -31.41
CA ASP A 61 23.66 24.04 -30.01
C ASP A 61 22.19 24.25 -29.60
N ASP A 62 21.86 23.83 -28.38
CA ASP A 62 20.52 23.79 -27.75
C ASP A 62 19.47 22.82 -28.34
N GLY A 63 19.74 22.18 -29.49
CA GLY A 63 18.82 21.23 -30.12
C GLY A 63 18.50 20.00 -29.28
N ASN A 64 19.41 19.60 -28.38
CA ASN A 64 19.23 18.46 -27.48
C ASN A 64 18.02 18.59 -26.55
N ILE A 65 17.64 19.82 -26.16
CA ILE A 65 16.49 20.05 -25.27
C ILE A 65 15.19 19.75 -26.01
N ALA A 66 15.05 20.23 -27.24
CA ALA A 66 13.88 19.94 -28.08
C ALA A 66 13.78 18.47 -28.46
N VAL A 67 14.92 17.81 -28.70
CA VAL A 67 14.96 16.37 -28.98
C VAL A 67 14.51 15.57 -27.75
N LEU A 68 15.00 15.91 -26.56
CA LEU A 68 14.62 15.21 -25.33
C LEU A 68 13.13 15.40 -24.99
N GLU A 69 12.59 16.60 -25.18
CA GLU A 69 11.17 16.86 -24.97
C GLU A 69 10.31 16.07 -25.97
N MET A 70 10.70 16.07 -27.25
CA MET A 70 10.02 15.27 -28.27
C MET A 70 10.03 13.79 -27.90
N LEU A 71 11.19 13.24 -27.51
CA LEU A 71 11.31 11.84 -27.12
C LEU A 71 10.48 11.52 -25.86
N THR A 72 10.30 12.47 -24.96
CA THR A 72 9.47 12.28 -23.76
C THR A 72 7.99 12.18 -24.11
N VAL A 73 7.51 13.05 -25.00
CA VAL A 73 6.09 13.16 -25.35
C VAL A 73 5.62 12.08 -26.34
N LEU A 74 6.51 11.60 -27.22
CA LEU A 74 6.18 10.62 -28.27
C LEU A 74 5.43 9.36 -27.78
N PRO A 75 5.84 8.71 -26.67
CA PRO A 75 5.15 7.55 -26.15
C PRO A 75 3.90 7.90 -25.32
N GLU A 76 3.85 9.08 -24.69
CA GLU A 76 2.71 9.52 -23.85
C GLU A 76 1.40 9.61 -24.65
N VAL A 77 1.47 9.96 -25.94
CA VAL A 77 0.29 10.02 -26.83
C VAL A 77 -0.35 8.65 -27.06
N ILE A 78 0.38 7.55 -26.80
CA ILE A 78 -0.19 6.19 -26.87
C ILE A 78 -1.02 5.88 -25.62
N GLU A 79 -0.60 6.40 -24.45
CA GLU A 79 -1.24 6.13 -23.15
C GLU A 79 -2.48 7.00 -22.90
N ASP A 80 -2.58 8.17 -23.54
CA ASP A 80 -3.72 9.08 -23.36
C ASP A 80 -5.00 8.55 -24.06
N GLN A 81 -5.71 7.65 -23.36
CA GLN A 81 -6.97 7.05 -23.80
C GLN A 81 -8.16 8.02 -23.70
N SER A 82 -7.97 9.20 -23.13
CA SER A 82 -9.07 10.05 -22.64
C SER A 82 -9.65 11.02 -23.67
N ALA A 83 -8.95 11.31 -24.78
CA ALA A 83 -9.34 12.40 -25.68
C ALA A 83 -9.84 12.01 -27.09
N ASP A 84 -9.38 10.91 -27.70
CA ASP A 84 -9.65 10.65 -29.13
C ASP A 84 -10.22 9.26 -29.45
N CYS A 85 -11.55 9.15 -29.43
CA CYS A 85 -12.31 7.99 -29.95
C CYS A 85 -12.12 7.73 -31.46
N ASN A 86 -11.36 8.57 -32.18
CA ASN A 86 -11.22 8.54 -33.64
C ASN A 86 -10.03 7.70 -34.15
N ILE A 87 -9.22 7.10 -33.27
CA ILE A 87 -8.02 6.34 -33.65
C ILE A 87 -8.21 4.86 -33.31
N SER A 88 -8.17 4.00 -34.34
CA SER A 88 -8.31 2.55 -34.18
C SER A 88 -7.20 1.99 -33.29
N SER A 89 -7.53 0.98 -32.47
CA SER A 89 -6.58 0.26 -31.62
C SER A 89 -5.45 -0.37 -32.43
N ALA A 90 -5.75 -0.85 -33.65
CA ALA A 90 -4.78 -1.42 -34.58
C ALA A 90 -3.68 -0.41 -34.96
N ARG A 91 -4.06 0.85 -35.22
CA ARG A 91 -3.13 1.91 -35.60
C ARG A 91 -2.24 2.34 -34.43
N ARG A 92 -2.80 2.42 -33.21
CA ARG A 92 -2.01 2.66 -32.00
C ARG A 92 -1.00 1.54 -31.73
N GLY A 93 -1.40 0.29 -31.94
CA GLY A 93 -0.50 -0.86 -31.83
C GLY A 93 0.62 -0.86 -32.87
N GLU A 94 0.35 -0.46 -34.12
CA GLU A 94 1.37 -0.34 -35.16
C GLU A 94 2.36 0.79 -34.88
N TYR A 95 1.86 1.97 -34.52
CA TYR A 95 2.68 3.10 -34.10
C TYR A 95 3.56 2.74 -32.89
N GLY A 96 3.00 2.04 -31.89
CA GLY A 96 3.75 1.55 -30.74
C GLY A 96 4.88 0.59 -31.13
N ARG A 97 4.62 -0.37 -32.04
CA ARG A 97 5.68 -1.27 -32.54
C ARG A 97 6.78 -0.52 -33.30
N GLU A 98 6.42 0.42 -34.18
CA GLU A 98 7.41 1.22 -34.90
C GLU A 98 8.24 2.08 -33.93
N LEU A 99 7.62 2.64 -32.91
CA LEU A 99 8.30 3.42 -31.87
C LEU A 99 9.27 2.56 -31.05
N LEU A 100 8.83 1.38 -30.59
CA LEU A 100 9.66 0.46 -29.82
C LEU A 100 10.87 -0.05 -30.62
N SER A 101 10.75 -0.19 -31.95
CA SER A 101 11.88 -0.55 -32.82
C SER A 101 13.03 0.48 -32.79
N ARG A 102 12.76 1.71 -32.34
CA ARG A 102 13.74 2.81 -32.21
C ARG A 102 14.29 2.97 -30.80
N THR A 103 13.90 2.11 -29.86
CA THR A 103 14.38 2.11 -28.47
C THR A 103 15.91 2.19 -28.37
N PRO A 104 16.73 1.38 -29.08
CA PRO A 104 18.18 1.42 -28.91
C PRO A 104 18.78 2.80 -29.16
N MET A 105 18.29 3.51 -30.18
CA MET A 105 18.73 4.86 -30.53
C MET A 105 18.40 5.89 -29.44
N VAL A 106 17.26 5.71 -28.76
CA VAL A 106 16.83 6.56 -27.66
C VAL A 106 17.69 6.30 -26.42
N LEU A 107 17.91 5.03 -26.06
CA LEU A 107 18.74 4.68 -24.92
C LEU A 107 20.19 5.19 -25.11
N ASP A 108 20.75 5.02 -26.31
CA ASP A 108 22.07 5.56 -26.67
C ASP A 108 22.11 7.09 -26.56
N PHE A 109 21.07 7.78 -27.04
CA PHE A 109 20.98 9.23 -26.90
C PHE A 109 20.94 9.66 -25.42
N LEU A 110 20.12 9.01 -24.59
CA LEU A 110 20.03 9.31 -23.16
C LEU A 110 21.37 9.09 -22.46
N LEU A 111 22.10 8.02 -22.81
CA LEU A 111 23.45 7.76 -22.29
C LEU A 111 24.45 8.83 -22.70
N GLN A 112 24.46 9.25 -23.98
CA GLN A 112 25.30 10.35 -24.44
C GLN A 112 24.96 11.67 -23.73
N GLN A 113 23.67 11.90 -23.42
CA GLN A 113 23.29 13.06 -22.63
C GLN A 113 23.82 12.95 -21.19
N TYR A 114 23.76 11.77 -20.58
CA TYR A 114 24.31 11.57 -19.26
C TYR A 114 25.85 11.79 -19.23
N GLU A 115 26.59 11.23 -20.18
CA GLU A 115 28.07 11.25 -20.19
C GLU A 115 28.69 12.63 -20.49
N LYS A 116 27.98 13.50 -21.21
CA LYS A 116 28.44 14.88 -21.54
C LYS A 116 28.52 15.83 -20.32
N SER A 117 28.56 15.30 -19.10
CA SER A 117 28.57 16.03 -17.83
C SER A 117 29.98 16.48 -17.45
N LEU A 118 30.38 17.69 -17.87
CA LEU A 118 31.61 18.33 -17.40
C LEU A 118 31.44 19.71 -16.75
N ASP A 119 30.22 20.31 -16.68
CA ASP A 119 30.11 21.63 -16.03
C ASP A 119 28.71 21.99 -15.49
N GLY A 120 28.64 22.43 -14.22
CA GLY A 120 27.50 23.10 -13.58
C GLY A 120 26.47 22.23 -12.83
N GLY A 121 26.54 22.19 -11.50
CA GLY A 121 25.69 21.34 -10.64
C GLY A 121 24.17 21.52 -10.80
N ILE A 122 23.64 22.76 -10.81
CA ILE A 122 22.17 22.97 -10.89
C ILE A 122 21.60 22.58 -12.27
N ARG A 123 22.28 22.97 -13.35
CA ARG A 123 21.88 22.62 -14.73
C ARG A 123 21.97 21.12 -14.98
N LEU A 124 22.94 20.46 -14.34
CA LEU A 124 23.08 19.01 -14.39
C LEU A 124 21.86 18.30 -13.77
N HIS A 125 21.38 18.75 -12.61
CA HIS A 125 20.22 18.14 -11.96
C HIS A 125 18.92 18.32 -12.76
N GLU A 126 18.66 19.51 -13.32
CA GLU A 126 17.50 19.74 -14.19
C GLU A 126 17.54 18.86 -15.45
N ARG A 127 18.73 18.69 -16.04
CA ARG A 127 18.93 17.80 -17.18
C ARG A 127 18.68 16.34 -16.81
N ASN A 128 19.23 15.87 -15.69
CA ASN A 128 18.99 14.51 -15.20
C ASN A 128 17.51 14.23 -14.98
N ARG A 129 16.74 15.20 -14.45
CA ARG A 129 15.28 15.08 -14.33
C ARG A 129 14.59 14.93 -15.68
N LYS A 130 15.02 15.66 -16.71
CA LYS A 130 14.47 15.52 -18.07
C LYS A 130 14.85 14.16 -18.68
N ILE A 131 16.06 13.67 -18.45
CA ILE A 131 16.51 12.33 -18.88
C ILE A 131 15.64 11.26 -18.19
N LEU A 132 15.41 11.36 -16.88
CA LEU A 132 14.56 10.43 -16.13
C LEU A 132 13.10 10.49 -16.59
N ARG A 133 12.53 11.67 -16.84
CA ARG A 133 11.17 11.79 -17.41
C ARG A 133 11.06 11.13 -18.78
N CYS A 134 12.03 11.36 -19.65
CA CYS A 134 12.07 10.68 -20.94
C CYS A 134 12.15 9.16 -20.72
N LEU A 135 13.05 8.68 -19.86
CA LEU A 135 13.17 7.26 -19.57
C LEU A 135 11.86 6.67 -19.04
N LEU A 136 11.19 7.34 -18.11
CA LEU A 136 9.91 6.92 -17.55
C LEU A 136 8.84 6.71 -18.63
N SER A 137 8.68 7.69 -19.53
CA SER A 137 7.73 7.60 -20.65
C SER A 137 8.01 6.39 -21.56
N TRP A 138 9.29 6.09 -21.82
CA TRP A 138 9.67 4.92 -22.61
C TRP A 138 9.50 3.59 -21.86
N VAL A 139 9.76 3.58 -20.54
CA VAL A 139 9.52 2.43 -19.66
C VAL A 139 8.03 2.05 -19.69
N ARG A 140 7.16 3.06 -19.54
CA ARG A 140 5.70 2.96 -19.68
C ARG A 140 5.27 2.41 -21.04
N ALA A 141 5.91 2.86 -22.12
CA ALA A 141 5.64 2.36 -23.46
C ALA A 141 6.09 0.91 -23.73
N GLY A 142 6.92 0.30 -22.86
CA GLY A 142 7.37 -1.08 -23.02
C GLY A 142 8.79 -1.24 -23.58
N CYS A 143 9.65 -0.23 -23.48
CA CYS A 143 10.99 -0.21 -24.11
C CYS A 143 11.93 -1.37 -23.72
N PHE A 144 11.80 -1.95 -22.52
CA PHE A 144 12.66 -3.06 -22.08
C PHE A 144 12.11 -4.46 -22.42
N SER A 145 10.98 -4.56 -23.14
CA SER A 145 10.35 -5.85 -23.46
C SER A 145 11.19 -6.69 -24.42
N GLU A 146 11.95 -6.02 -25.29
CA GLU A 146 12.83 -6.66 -26.28
C GLU A 146 14.25 -6.93 -25.74
N ILE A 147 14.60 -6.42 -24.55
CA ILE A 147 15.94 -6.54 -23.97
C ILE A 147 16.00 -7.82 -23.13
N PRO A 148 17.00 -8.70 -23.33
CA PRO A 148 17.10 -9.91 -22.54
C PRO A 148 17.33 -9.58 -21.05
N PRO A 149 16.66 -10.29 -20.12
CA PRO A 149 16.74 -9.99 -18.69
C PRO A 149 18.17 -10.10 -18.12
N SER A 150 19.05 -10.85 -18.78
CA SER A 150 20.45 -11.03 -18.36
C SER A 150 21.34 -9.79 -18.57
N SER A 151 21.00 -8.88 -19.50
CA SER A 151 21.81 -7.66 -19.75
C SER A 151 21.33 -6.45 -18.95
N LEU A 152 20.14 -6.55 -18.36
CA LEU A 152 19.50 -5.47 -17.60
C LEU A 152 20.25 -5.07 -16.31
N PRO A 153 20.80 -5.99 -15.49
CA PRO A 153 21.60 -5.63 -14.29
C PRO A 153 22.82 -4.77 -14.59
N THR A 154 23.41 -4.99 -15.76
CA THR A 154 24.62 -4.31 -16.21
C THR A 154 24.32 -3.06 -17.04
N HIS A 155 23.05 -2.75 -17.28
CA HIS A 155 22.67 -1.65 -18.16
C HIS A 155 23.07 -0.30 -17.52
N PRO A 156 23.83 0.56 -18.21
CA PRO A 156 24.31 1.83 -17.65
C PRO A 156 23.18 2.77 -17.20
N LEU A 157 22.00 2.70 -17.84
CA LEU A 157 20.83 3.47 -17.40
C LEU A 157 20.32 3.05 -16.02
N LEU A 158 20.39 1.77 -15.66
CA LEU A 158 19.99 1.33 -14.32
C LEU A 158 20.93 1.93 -13.27
N SER A 159 22.24 1.91 -13.53
CA SER A 159 23.24 2.58 -12.70
C SER A 159 22.96 4.09 -12.56
N PHE A 160 22.59 4.76 -13.67
CA PHE A 160 22.18 6.16 -13.65
C PHE A 160 20.95 6.42 -12.76
N VAL A 161 19.92 5.58 -12.84
CA VAL A 161 18.71 5.70 -12.00
C VAL A 161 19.07 5.51 -10.52
N PHE A 162 19.89 4.51 -10.18
CA PHE A 162 20.36 4.30 -8.80
C PHE A 162 21.20 5.48 -8.26
N ASN A 163 22.06 6.06 -9.09
CA ASN A 163 22.83 7.26 -8.70
C ASN A 163 21.90 8.46 -8.50
N SER A 164 20.80 8.54 -9.25
CA SER A 164 19.80 9.61 -9.12
C SER A 164 18.97 9.53 -7.84
N LEU A 165 18.92 8.36 -7.18
CA LEU A 165 18.30 8.19 -5.85
C LEU A 165 19.07 8.92 -4.74
N GLN A 166 20.37 9.17 -4.91
CA GLN A 166 21.17 9.90 -3.92
C GLN A 166 20.95 11.42 -3.99
N VAL A 167 20.19 11.92 -4.98
CA VAL A 167 20.00 13.34 -5.25
C VAL A 167 18.53 13.71 -5.04
N ALA A 168 18.26 14.54 -4.02
CA ALA A 168 16.91 14.92 -3.62
C ALA A 168 16.03 15.49 -4.75
N LEU A 169 16.60 16.24 -5.70
CA LEU A 169 15.84 16.83 -6.82
C LEU A 169 15.36 15.81 -7.85
N SER A 170 16.01 14.64 -7.94
CA SER A 170 15.70 13.57 -8.90
C SER A 170 15.13 12.31 -8.24
N PHE A 171 15.09 12.26 -6.90
CA PHE A 171 14.66 11.10 -6.14
C PHE A 171 13.28 10.60 -6.56
N ASP A 172 12.25 11.47 -6.53
CA ASP A 172 10.87 11.08 -6.85
C ASP A 172 10.74 10.42 -8.24
N LEU A 173 11.39 11.04 -9.25
CA LEU A 173 11.40 10.53 -10.62
C LEU A 173 12.17 9.22 -10.75
N ALA A 174 13.26 9.05 -9.99
CA ALA A 174 14.02 7.81 -10.00
C ALA A 174 13.25 6.65 -9.35
N ILE A 175 12.52 6.90 -8.25
CA ILE A 175 11.60 5.93 -7.65
C ILE A 175 10.50 5.56 -8.63
N GLU A 176 9.85 6.54 -9.27
CA GLU A 176 8.78 6.30 -10.24
C GLU A 176 9.25 5.43 -11.43
N VAL A 177 10.46 5.70 -11.96
CA VAL A 177 11.08 4.86 -13.00
C VAL A 177 11.29 3.42 -12.52
N LEU A 178 11.79 3.23 -11.30
CA LEU A 178 12.04 1.88 -10.76
C LEU A 178 10.75 1.11 -10.49
N VAL A 179 9.73 1.78 -9.95
CA VAL A 179 8.40 1.17 -9.72
C VAL A 179 7.78 0.73 -11.04
N GLU A 180 7.81 1.57 -12.08
CA GLU A 180 7.27 1.22 -13.40
C GLU A 180 8.08 0.09 -14.08
N LEU A 181 9.41 0.06 -13.88
CA LEU A 181 10.24 -1.04 -14.35
C LEU A 181 9.89 -2.36 -13.66
N VAL A 182 9.61 -2.33 -12.37
CA VAL A 182 9.24 -3.50 -11.58
C VAL A 182 7.89 -4.04 -11.99
N SER A 183 6.90 -3.17 -12.14
CA SER A 183 5.52 -3.57 -12.44
C SER A 183 5.34 -4.13 -13.85
N ARG A 184 6.18 -3.73 -14.81
CA ARG A 184 6.04 -4.13 -16.23
C ARG A 184 6.93 -5.25 -16.71
N TYR A 185 8.08 -5.49 -16.07
CA TYR A 185 9.09 -6.43 -16.60
C TYR A 185 9.41 -7.53 -15.59
N GLU A 186 8.99 -8.77 -15.90
CA GLU A 186 9.12 -9.94 -15.01
C GLU A 186 10.58 -10.25 -14.57
N GLY A 187 11.59 -9.84 -15.35
CA GLY A 187 13.00 -10.05 -15.02
C GLY A 187 13.62 -8.99 -14.10
N VAL A 188 13.03 -7.80 -13.99
CA VAL A 188 13.57 -6.68 -13.18
C VAL A 188 13.57 -6.97 -11.68
N PRO A 189 12.48 -7.50 -11.07
CA PRO A 189 12.41 -7.70 -9.63
C PRO A 189 13.59 -8.52 -9.08
N GLN A 190 14.03 -9.55 -9.79
CA GLN A 190 15.15 -10.42 -9.40
C GLN A 190 16.48 -9.64 -9.37
N VAL A 191 16.67 -8.73 -10.32
CA VAL A 191 17.86 -7.88 -10.41
C VAL A 191 17.88 -6.85 -9.29
N LEU A 192 16.73 -6.24 -9.02
CA LEU A 192 16.61 -5.26 -7.94
C LEU A 192 16.72 -5.92 -6.57
N LEU A 193 16.22 -7.15 -6.41
CA LEU A 193 16.35 -7.93 -5.18
C LEU A 193 17.82 -8.06 -4.72
N CYS A 194 18.75 -8.31 -5.66
CA CYS A 194 20.20 -8.31 -5.41
C CYS A 194 20.78 -6.95 -4.97
N ARG A 195 20.01 -5.85 -5.09
CA ARG A 195 20.37 -4.49 -4.67
C ARG A 195 19.67 -4.05 -3.39
N ILE A 196 18.82 -4.88 -2.76
CA ILE A 196 18.12 -4.54 -1.51
C ILE A 196 19.10 -4.20 -0.40
N GLY A 197 20.24 -4.90 -0.31
CA GLY A 197 21.27 -4.57 0.68
C GLY A 197 21.77 -3.14 0.54
N TYR A 198 21.96 -2.65 -0.68
CA TYR A 198 22.33 -1.26 -0.93
C TYR A 198 21.19 -0.29 -0.57
N LEU A 199 19.95 -0.57 -1.00
CA LEU A 199 18.80 0.29 -0.70
C LEU A 199 18.57 0.42 0.82
N LYS A 200 18.68 -0.69 1.55
CA LYS A 200 18.52 -0.74 3.00
C LYS A 200 19.64 0.01 3.72
N GLU A 201 20.89 -0.39 3.49
CA GLU A 201 22.02 0.07 4.30
C GLU A 201 22.45 1.51 3.92
N VAL A 202 22.40 1.87 2.64
CA VAL A 202 22.94 3.16 2.16
C VAL A 202 21.89 4.26 2.11
N LEU A 203 20.62 3.92 1.81
CA LEU A 203 19.57 4.93 1.65
C LEU A 203 18.57 4.92 2.82
N LEU A 204 18.03 3.76 3.18
CA LEU A 204 16.95 3.68 4.17
C LEU A 204 17.43 3.94 5.60
N LEU A 205 18.49 3.29 6.08
CA LEU A 205 18.97 3.47 7.46
C LEU A 205 19.36 4.93 7.77
N PRO A 206 20.09 5.65 6.88
CA PRO A 206 20.33 7.08 7.08
C PRO A 206 19.05 7.92 7.03
N ALA A 207 18.11 7.61 6.13
CA ALA A 207 16.84 8.33 6.04
C ALA A 207 15.99 8.17 7.31
N LEU A 208 15.93 6.97 7.88
CA LEU A 208 15.27 6.69 9.17
C LEU A 208 15.91 7.48 10.32
N THR A 209 17.23 7.63 10.32
CA THR A 209 17.96 8.39 11.36
C THR A 209 17.76 9.90 11.21
N ASN A 210 17.72 10.39 9.98
CA ASN A 210 17.55 11.80 9.67
C ASN A 210 16.09 12.27 9.67
N GLY A 211 15.15 11.32 9.70
CA GLY A 211 13.71 11.59 9.60
C GLY A 211 13.26 12.10 8.24
N ASP A 212 13.90 11.64 7.15
CA ASP A 212 13.51 12.02 5.79
C ASP A 212 12.34 11.16 5.29
N GLU A 213 11.12 11.57 5.66
CA GLU A 213 9.88 10.87 5.33
C GLU A 213 9.69 10.65 3.82
N LYS A 214 10.19 11.57 2.98
CA LYS A 214 10.09 11.41 1.52
C LYS A 214 10.92 10.24 1.03
N VAL A 215 12.16 10.12 1.51
CA VAL A 215 13.03 9.01 1.15
C VAL A 215 12.51 7.69 1.72
N ILE A 216 12.04 7.68 2.97
CA ILE A 216 11.46 6.50 3.60
C ILE A 216 10.23 6.01 2.82
N GLY A 217 9.28 6.90 2.52
CA GLY A 217 8.06 6.58 1.77
C GLY A 217 8.35 6.10 0.35
N GLY A 218 9.24 6.78 -0.37
CA GLY A 218 9.63 6.37 -1.73
C GLY A 218 10.30 4.99 -1.77
N LEU A 219 11.19 4.70 -0.82
CA LEU A 219 11.83 3.38 -0.71
C LEU A 219 10.85 2.30 -0.24
N ALA A 220 9.95 2.61 0.69
CA ALA A 220 8.91 1.70 1.15
C ALA A 220 8.00 1.27 -0.01
N CYS A 221 7.54 2.23 -0.82
CA CYS A 221 6.76 1.98 -2.03
C CYS A 221 7.53 1.11 -3.03
N LEU A 222 8.78 1.45 -3.35
CA LEU A 222 9.61 0.65 -4.27
C LEU A 222 9.81 -0.79 -3.78
N MET A 223 10.15 -0.98 -2.50
CA MET A 223 10.35 -2.31 -1.94
C MET A 223 9.05 -3.13 -1.92
N SER A 224 7.91 -2.46 -1.67
CA SER A 224 6.59 -3.08 -1.70
C SER A 224 6.26 -3.62 -3.10
N GLU A 225 6.48 -2.81 -4.12
CA GLU A 225 6.28 -3.16 -5.54
C GLU A 225 7.20 -4.31 -5.98
N ILE A 226 8.48 -4.31 -5.56
CA ILE A 226 9.41 -5.41 -5.88
C ILE A 226 8.87 -6.74 -5.34
N GLY A 227 8.38 -6.75 -4.10
CA GLY A 227 7.83 -7.96 -3.52
C GLY A 227 6.53 -8.42 -4.18
N GLN A 228 5.66 -7.48 -4.58
CA GLN A 228 4.45 -7.79 -5.35
C GLN A 228 4.76 -8.38 -6.72
N ALA A 229 5.77 -7.85 -7.42
CA ALA A 229 6.15 -8.30 -8.75
C ALA A 229 6.95 -9.62 -8.75
N ALA A 230 7.54 -10.02 -7.61
CA ALA A 230 8.22 -11.31 -7.47
C ALA A 230 7.81 -12.12 -6.22
N PRO A 231 6.55 -12.61 -6.16
CA PRO A 231 6.07 -13.37 -5.01
C PRO A 231 6.81 -14.72 -4.81
N SER A 232 7.29 -15.34 -5.89
CA SER A 232 8.05 -16.59 -5.81
C SER A 232 9.34 -16.46 -5.00
N LEU A 233 10.02 -15.32 -5.09
CA LEU A 233 11.27 -15.06 -4.36
C LEU A 233 11.03 -14.81 -2.86
N ILE A 234 9.85 -14.29 -2.52
CA ILE A 234 9.40 -14.16 -1.13
C ILE A 234 9.21 -15.53 -0.51
N VAL A 235 8.54 -16.45 -1.23
CA VAL A 235 8.26 -17.81 -0.77
C VAL A 235 9.54 -18.62 -0.57
N GLU A 236 10.54 -18.42 -1.43
CA GLU A 236 11.86 -19.05 -1.30
C GLU A 236 12.64 -18.61 -0.04
N ALA A 237 12.21 -17.54 0.63
CA ALA A 237 12.83 -16.99 1.85
C ALA A 237 14.34 -16.75 1.68
N SER A 238 14.73 -16.18 0.54
CA SER A 238 16.11 -15.77 0.29
C SER A 238 16.56 -14.72 1.30
N SER A 239 17.88 -14.61 1.53
CA SER A 239 18.47 -13.61 2.41
C SER A 239 18.04 -12.18 2.07
N GLU A 240 17.86 -11.91 0.78
CA GLU A 240 17.49 -10.64 0.21
C GLU A 240 16.00 -10.34 0.43
N ALA A 241 15.12 -11.33 0.27
CA ALA A 241 13.69 -11.19 0.59
C ALA A 241 13.48 -10.91 2.09
N LEU A 242 14.25 -11.57 2.97
CA LEU A 242 14.22 -11.30 4.40
C LEU A 242 14.76 -9.90 4.74
N ALA A 243 15.85 -9.48 4.08
CA ALA A 243 16.37 -8.13 4.26
C ALA A 243 15.37 -7.05 3.82
N MET A 244 14.57 -7.32 2.77
CA MET A 244 13.48 -6.46 2.32
C MET A 244 12.33 -6.40 3.32
N ALA A 245 11.88 -7.56 3.84
CA ALA A 245 10.83 -7.60 4.86
C ALA A 245 11.24 -6.85 6.14
N ASP A 246 12.51 -6.97 6.56
CA ASP A 246 13.07 -6.24 7.70
C ASP A 246 13.18 -4.73 7.45
N ALA A 247 13.54 -4.34 6.22
CA ALA A 247 13.55 -2.94 5.81
C ALA A 247 12.14 -2.33 5.81
N LEU A 248 11.17 -3.01 5.20
CA LEU A 248 9.77 -2.58 5.19
C LEU A 248 9.19 -2.49 6.60
N LEU A 249 9.52 -3.43 7.47
CA LEU A 249 9.09 -3.39 8.85
C LEU A 249 9.70 -2.21 9.63
N SER A 250 10.93 -1.84 9.33
CA SER A 250 11.57 -0.63 9.87
C SER A 250 10.87 0.65 9.37
N CYS A 251 10.40 0.68 8.11
CA CYS A 251 9.58 1.77 7.59
C CYS A 251 8.23 1.84 8.29
N VAL A 252 7.56 0.69 8.50
CA VAL A 252 6.27 0.62 9.20
C VAL A 252 6.44 0.91 10.68
N ALA A 253 7.63 0.85 11.27
CA ALA A 253 7.86 1.21 12.68
C ALA A 253 8.28 2.67 12.89
N TYR A 254 8.54 3.41 11.81
CA TYR A 254 9.01 4.80 11.86
C TYR A 254 7.89 5.79 12.20
N PRO A 255 7.88 6.45 13.37
CA PRO A 255 6.77 7.26 13.84
C PRO A 255 6.56 8.50 12.95
N SER A 256 5.79 8.35 11.87
CA SER A 256 5.39 9.41 10.96
C SER A 256 4.11 10.07 11.46
N GLY A 257 3.95 11.37 11.18
CA GLY A 257 2.70 12.07 11.45
C GLY A 257 1.53 11.58 10.59
N ASP A 258 1.85 11.01 9.41
CA ASP A 258 0.90 10.52 8.42
C ASP A 258 0.94 8.99 8.28
N TRP A 259 -0.18 8.39 7.86
CA TRP A 259 -0.31 6.93 7.64
C TRP A 259 0.19 6.46 6.26
N GLU A 260 0.64 7.38 5.39
CA GLU A 260 0.98 7.07 3.99
C GLU A 260 2.12 6.06 3.84
N ILE A 261 3.17 6.18 4.67
CA ILE A 261 4.32 5.25 4.63
C ILE A 261 3.85 3.84 4.98
N ALA A 262 3.10 3.69 6.08
CA ALA A 262 2.57 2.40 6.49
C ALA A 262 1.62 1.82 5.44
N ASP A 263 0.71 2.65 4.90
CA ASP A 263 -0.26 2.25 3.87
C ASP A 263 0.42 1.71 2.60
N SER A 264 1.50 2.34 2.15
CA SER A 264 2.27 1.91 0.97
C SER A 264 2.84 0.49 1.09
N THR A 265 3.05 0.00 2.32
CA THR A 265 3.58 -1.35 2.55
C THR A 265 2.51 -2.44 2.63
N LEU A 266 1.23 -2.08 2.78
CA LEU A 266 0.16 -3.05 3.04
C LEU A 266 -0.02 -4.05 1.90
N GLN A 267 0.14 -3.61 0.65
CA GLN A 267 0.07 -4.46 -0.54
C GLN A 267 1.11 -5.59 -0.47
N PHE A 268 2.36 -5.26 -0.15
CA PHE A 268 3.40 -6.27 0.06
C PHE A 268 3.00 -7.30 1.11
N TRP A 269 2.53 -6.85 2.27
CA TRP A 269 2.14 -7.75 3.35
C TRP A 269 0.97 -8.64 2.95
N TYR A 270 -0.04 -8.09 2.28
CA TYR A 270 -1.17 -8.86 1.74
C TYR A 270 -0.69 -9.96 0.80
N PHE A 271 0.14 -9.64 -0.19
CA PHE A 271 0.68 -10.64 -1.12
C PHE A 271 1.61 -11.64 -0.43
N PHE A 272 2.48 -11.18 0.46
CA PHE A 272 3.32 -12.03 1.30
C PHE A 272 2.46 -13.07 2.02
N PHE A 273 1.31 -12.69 2.59
CA PHE A 273 0.41 -13.61 3.29
C PHE A 273 -0.41 -14.51 2.37
N VAL A 274 -1.02 -13.97 1.30
CA VAL A 274 -1.84 -14.76 0.37
C VAL A 274 -0.99 -15.85 -0.28
N PHE A 275 0.20 -15.54 -0.77
CA PHE A 275 1.09 -16.54 -1.37
C PHE A 275 1.57 -17.56 -0.34
N TYR A 276 1.86 -17.13 0.88
CA TYR A 276 2.21 -18.04 1.98
C TYR A 276 1.05 -18.99 2.34
N LEU A 277 -0.19 -18.48 2.38
CA LEU A 277 -1.40 -19.27 2.58
C LEU A 277 -1.62 -20.26 1.43
N MET A 278 -1.47 -19.83 0.17
CA MET A 278 -1.61 -20.70 -1.00
C MET A 278 -0.56 -21.83 -1.00
N GLU A 279 0.68 -21.54 -0.65
CA GLU A 279 1.72 -22.57 -0.43
C GLU A 279 1.33 -23.50 0.72
N MET A 280 0.80 -22.99 1.83
CA MET A 280 0.38 -23.83 2.96
C MET A 280 -0.83 -24.70 2.61
N PHE A 281 -1.83 -24.17 1.89
CA PHE A 281 -2.94 -24.95 1.35
C PHE A 281 -2.48 -25.95 0.31
N SER A 282 -1.57 -25.59 -0.59
CA SER A 282 -0.95 -26.52 -1.54
C SER A 282 -0.17 -27.61 -0.81
N VAL A 283 0.57 -27.29 0.25
CA VAL A 283 1.30 -28.26 1.08
C VAL A 283 0.35 -29.13 1.91
N VAL A 284 -0.75 -28.59 2.44
CA VAL A 284 -1.76 -29.36 3.19
C VAL A 284 -2.57 -30.24 2.24
N PHE A 285 -2.98 -29.74 1.08
CA PHE A 285 -3.71 -30.49 0.06
C PHE A 285 -2.81 -31.52 -0.62
N ALA A 286 -1.55 -31.17 -0.89
CA ALA A 286 -0.53 -32.12 -1.30
C ALA A 286 -0.23 -33.12 -0.20
N ARG A 287 -0.26 -32.76 1.10
CA ARG A 287 -0.14 -33.71 2.21
C ARG A 287 -1.37 -34.62 2.35
N ILE A 288 -2.58 -34.17 2.03
CA ILE A 288 -3.78 -35.01 1.98
C ILE A 288 -3.70 -35.97 0.77
N SER A 289 -3.29 -35.45 -0.39
CA SER A 289 -3.07 -36.22 -1.62
C SER A 289 -1.92 -37.23 -1.45
N LEU A 290 -0.78 -36.82 -0.90
CA LEU A 290 0.36 -37.66 -0.55
C LEU A 290 0.06 -38.55 0.65
N ALA A 291 -0.79 -38.22 1.62
CA ALA A 291 -1.19 -39.19 2.65
C ALA A 291 -2.05 -40.32 2.04
N SER A 292 -2.79 -40.03 0.96
CA SER A 292 -3.45 -41.07 0.16
C SER A 292 -2.46 -41.86 -0.73
N TYR A 293 -1.33 -41.25 -1.11
CA TYR A 293 -0.32 -41.83 -2.02
C TYR A 293 0.85 -42.53 -1.28
N ILE A 294 1.21 -42.08 -0.07
CA ILE A 294 2.27 -42.59 0.84
C ILE A 294 1.74 -43.81 1.65
N LEU A 295 0.86 -44.60 1.04
CA LEU A 295 0.90 -46.05 1.23
C LEU A 295 1.83 -46.73 0.21
N GLY A 296 2.51 -45.96 -0.66
CA GLY A 296 3.56 -46.44 -1.54
C GLY A 296 4.60 -45.36 -1.87
N LEU A 297 5.86 -45.66 -1.54
CA LEU A 297 7.11 -45.14 -2.13
C LEU A 297 7.82 -43.92 -1.46
N ASP A 298 8.87 -44.31 -0.73
CA ASP A 298 10.27 -43.83 -0.70
C ASP A 298 10.65 -42.46 -0.07
N VAL A 299 11.67 -42.49 0.80
CA VAL A 299 11.78 -41.61 2.00
C VAL A 299 12.91 -40.56 1.97
N ASP A 300 13.85 -40.55 1.03
CA ASP A 300 15.10 -39.79 1.26
C ASP A 300 15.27 -38.41 0.58
N SER A 301 14.43 -37.99 -0.37
CA SER A 301 14.51 -36.63 -0.97
C SER A 301 13.70 -35.55 -0.23
N GLY A 302 12.73 -35.96 0.61
CA GLY A 302 11.80 -35.05 1.29
C GLY A 302 12.36 -34.34 2.53
N ARG A 303 13.44 -34.82 3.15
CA ARG A 303 13.94 -34.28 4.43
C ARG A 303 14.56 -32.88 4.33
N LYS A 304 15.28 -32.57 3.25
CA LYS A 304 15.85 -31.22 3.03
C LYS A 304 14.76 -30.22 2.64
N GLY A 305 13.87 -30.55 1.70
CA GLY A 305 12.74 -29.68 1.35
C GLY A 305 11.82 -29.38 2.54
N ASN A 306 11.58 -30.36 3.42
CA ASN A 306 10.72 -30.19 4.58
C ASN A 306 11.35 -29.30 5.67
N MET A 307 12.66 -29.39 5.92
CA MET A 307 13.34 -28.57 6.93
C MET A 307 13.37 -27.08 6.55
N TRP A 308 13.64 -26.77 5.27
CA TRP A 308 13.66 -25.39 4.78
C TRP A 308 12.24 -24.77 4.80
N LYS A 309 11.22 -25.56 4.47
CA LYS A 309 9.81 -25.15 4.57
C LYS A 309 9.36 -24.93 6.03
N THR A 310 9.82 -25.75 6.98
CA THR A 310 9.54 -25.57 8.41
C THR A 310 10.27 -24.37 9.01
N CYS A 311 11.51 -24.09 8.60
CA CYS A 311 12.20 -22.85 8.98
C CYS A 311 11.48 -21.63 8.40
N SER A 312 11.16 -21.61 7.10
CA SER A 312 10.38 -20.54 6.46
C SER A 312 9.06 -20.26 7.21
N PHE A 313 8.39 -21.29 7.71
CA PHE A 313 7.18 -21.18 8.56
C PHE A 313 7.39 -20.53 9.92
N GLN A 314 8.48 -20.87 10.61
CA GLN A 314 8.76 -20.25 11.91
C GLN A 314 9.21 -18.78 11.76
N TYR A 315 9.89 -18.45 10.66
CA TYR A 315 10.34 -17.09 10.36
C TYR A 315 9.20 -16.18 9.86
N SER A 316 8.32 -16.67 8.97
CA SER A 316 7.16 -15.90 8.48
C SER A 316 6.20 -15.53 9.61
N GLN A 317 6.00 -16.43 10.58
CA GLN A 317 5.25 -16.11 11.80
C GLN A 317 5.89 -15.00 12.63
N HIS A 318 7.23 -14.90 12.69
CA HIS A 318 7.91 -13.87 13.48
C HIS A 318 7.73 -12.47 12.89
N TYR A 319 7.91 -12.32 11.57
CA TYR A 319 7.67 -11.05 10.88
C TYR A 319 6.21 -10.61 10.97
N LEU A 320 5.28 -11.57 10.88
CA LEU A 320 3.85 -11.30 11.01
C LEU A 320 3.48 -10.80 12.42
N ILE A 321 4.07 -11.39 13.46
CA ILE A 321 3.91 -10.92 14.85
C ILE A 321 4.43 -9.51 15.01
N LEU A 322 5.64 -9.26 14.48
CA LEU A 322 6.30 -7.99 14.62
C LEU A 322 5.52 -6.91 13.84
N PHE A 323 5.03 -7.23 12.65
CA PHE A 323 4.11 -6.39 11.89
C PHE A 323 2.81 -6.09 12.65
N CYS A 324 2.15 -7.11 13.24
CA CYS A 324 0.96 -6.87 14.08
C CYS A 324 1.27 -6.00 15.30
N SER A 325 2.44 -6.15 15.92
CA SER A 325 2.86 -5.34 17.07
C SER A 325 3.14 -3.90 16.69
N VAL A 326 3.69 -3.68 15.49
CA VAL A 326 3.98 -2.34 14.96
C VAL A 326 2.68 -1.66 14.50
N LEU A 327 1.78 -2.39 13.80
CA LEU A 327 0.45 -1.89 13.44
C LEU A 327 -0.36 -1.44 14.67
N SER A 328 -0.19 -2.13 15.80
CA SER A 328 -0.83 -1.75 17.06
C SER A 328 -0.36 -0.39 17.61
N GLY A 329 0.79 0.12 17.12
CA GLY A 329 1.26 1.48 17.38
C GLY A 329 0.63 2.55 16.47
N TYR A 330 0.37 2.24 15.20
CA TYR A 330 -0.16 3.20 14.19
C TYR A 330 -1.68 3.33 14.20
N ILE A 331 -2.38 2.30 14.66
CA ILE A 331 -3.83 2.33 14.84
C ILE A 331 -4.19 3.23 16.04
N GLN A 332 -3.23 3.58 16.90
CA GLN A 332 -3.45 4.49 18.02
C GLN A 332 -3.82 5.89 17.50
N VAL A 333 -4.99 6.35 17.91
CA VAL A 333 -5.42 7.72 17.67
C VAL A 333 -4.65 8.64 18.61
N ASP A 334 -4.00 9.66 18.07
CA ASP A 334 -3.26 10.61 18.90
C ASP A 334 -4.15 11.68 19.53
N ASN A 335 -3.88 12.03 20.79
CA ASN A 335 -4.70 12.97 21.57
C ASN A 335 -4.70 14.39 20.96
N SER A 336 -3.73 14.72 20.10
CA SER A 336 -3.63 16.01 19.39
C SER A 336 -4.54 16.12 18.15
N THR A 337 -5.12 15.01 17.66
CA THR A 337 -6.02 15.02 16.49
C THR A 337 -7.48 15.33 16.85
N ILE A 338 -7.78 15.48 18.14
CA ILE A 338 -9.04 16.04 18.60
C ILE A 338 -8.90 17.56 18.51
N ASN A 339 -9.35 18.12 17.38
CA ASN A 339 -9.53 19.57 17.25
C ASN A 339 -10.62 20.00 18.24
N ASP A 340 -10.23 20.49 19.41
CA ASP A 340 -11.13 21.08 20.41
C ASP A 340 -11.91 22.30 19.86
N ASP A 341 -11.49 22.87 18.72
CA ASP A 341 -12.06 24.09 18.14
C ASP A 341 -13.20 23.88 17.14
N THR A 342 -13.39 22.66 16.61
CA THR A 342 -14.51 22.35 15.71
C THR A 342 -15.30 21.22 16.34
N GLY A 343 -16.54 21.47 16.77
CA GLY A 343 -17.40 20.50 17.46
C GLY A 343 -17.79 19.23 16.67
N ALA A 344 -17.04 18.86 15.63
CA ALA A 344 -17.08 17.59 14.93
C ALA A 344 -15.82 16.78 15.28
N LEU A 345 -15.95 15.88 16.25
CA LEU A 345 -14.89 15.01 16.77
C LEU A 345 -14.86 13.69 15.98
N ASP A 346 -14.60 13.76 14.67
CA ASP A 346 -14.50 12.57 13.81
C ASP A 346 -13.05 12.07 13.70
N LEU A 347 -12.89 10.78 13.38
CA LEU A 347 -11.58 10.18 13.11
C LEU A 347 -10.95 10.88 11.89
N PRO A 348 -9.64 11.18 11.86
CA PRO A 348 -9.00 11.73 10.67
C PRO A 348 -9.28 10.85 9.45
N ASP A 349 -9.65 11.45 8.31
CA ASP A 349 -10.00 10.71 7.08
C ASP A 349 -8.87 9.76 6.64
N GLY A 350 -7.61 10.17 6.81
CA GLY A 350 -6.43 9.33 6.54
C GLY A 350 -6.36 8.08 7.42
N LEU A 351 -6.64 8.20 8.72
CA LEU A 351 -6.69 7.05 9.63
C LEU A 351 -7.88 6.14 9.33
N ALA A 352 -9.02 6.71 8.98
CA ALA A 352 -10.20 5.95 8.59
C ALA A 352 -9.92 5.10 7.34
N GLN A 353 -9.27 5.69 6.32
CA GLN A 353 -8.87 4.97 5.11
C GLN A 353 -7.86 3.87 5.40
N PHE A 354 -6.82 4.17 6.19
CA PHE A 354 -5.82 3.18 6.59
C PHE A 354 -6.44 2.00 7.36
N ARG A 355 -7.36 2.28 8.29
CA ARG A 355 -8.10 1.24 9.01
C ARG A 355 -8.95 0.37 8.08
N MET A 356 -9.58 0.95 7.05
CA MET A 356 -10.31 0.19 6.05
C MET A 356 -9.39 -0.74 5.26
N ASN A 357 -8.23 -0.24 4.81
CA ASN A 357 -7.24 -1.03 4.08
C ASN A 357 -6.68 -2.18 4.93
N LEU A 358 -6.63 -2.03 6.26
CA LEU A 358 -6.18 -3.06 7.19
C LEU A 358 -7.20 -4.16 7.48
N VAL A 359 -8.50 -3.96 7.23
CA VAL A 359 -9.55 -4.92 7.64
C VAL A 359 -9.31 -6.29 7.02
N GLU A 360 -9.16 -6.36 5.71
CA GLU A 360 -8.94 -7.63 4.98
C GLU A 360 -7.64 -8.29 5.42
N LEU A 361 -6.58 -7.50 5.55
CA LEU A 361 -5.27 -7.98 5.99
C LEU A 361 -5.34 -8.63 7.39
N LEU A 362 -6.00 -8.00 8.36
CA LEU A 362 -6.14 -8.55 9.71
C LEU A 362 -6.97 -9.84 9.73
N VAL A 363 -8.00 -9.92 8.90
CA VAL A 363 -8.81 -11.14 8.74
C VAL A 363 -7.94 -12.28 8.19
N ASP A 364 -7.17 -12.04 7.14
CA ASP A 364 -6.30 -13.04 6.53
C ASP A 364 -5.20 -13.52 7.49
N ILE A 365 -4.62 -12.58 8.22
CA ILE A 365 -3.63 -12.86 9.28
C ILE A 365 -4.23 -13.76 10.37
N CYS A 366 -5.46 -13.46 10.81
CA CYS A 366 -6.16 -14.24 11.83
C CYS A 366 -6.44 -15.67 11.35
N GLN A 367 -6.87 -15.84 10.09
CA GLN A 367 -7.08 -17.16 9.50
C GLN A 367 -5.79 -17.98 9.45
N LEU A 368 -4.66 -17.35 9.16
CA LEU A 368 -3.34 -18.01 9.08
C LEU A 368 -2.81 -18.41 10.47
N LEU A 369 -2.80 -17.48 11.42
CA LEU A 369 -2.27 -17.71 12.77
C LEU A 369 -3.18 -18.59 13.63
N ARG A 370 -4.45 -18.74 13.22
CA ARG A 370 -5.57 -19.20 14.04
C ARG A 370 -5.97 -18.18 15.10
N SER A 371 -7.27 -18.12 15.37
CA SER A 371 -7.89 -17.16 16.29
C SER A 371 -7.20 -17.09 17.65
N ALA A 372 -6.90 -18.22 18.29
CA ALA A 372 -6.25 -18.24 19.60
C ALA A 372 -4.84 -17.64 19.61
N THR A 373 -4.00 -17.97 18.63
CA THR A 373 -2.64 -17.44 18.55
C THR A 373 -2.65 -15.94 18.23
N PHE A 374 -3.52 -15.53 17.31
CA PHE A 374 -3.70 -14.14 16.92
C PHE A 374 -4.13 -13.27 18.11
N ILE A 375 -5.16 -13.72 18.84
CA ILE A 375 -5.65 -13.05 20.04
C ILE A 375 -4.58 -13.02 21.13
N GLN A 376 -3.93 -14.14 21.45
CA GLN A 376 -2.86 -14.16 22.45
C GLN A 376 -1.74 -13.15 22.15
N LYS A 377 -1.47 -12.90 20.86
CA LYS A 377 -0.44 -11.97 20.41
C LYS A 377 -0.89 -10.51 20.42
N ILE A 378 -2.13 -10.21 20.00
CA ILE A 378 -2.69 -8.85 20.10
C ILE A 378 -2.84 -8.41 21.55
N PHE A 379 -3.23 -9.35 22.42
CA PHE A 379 -3.38 -9.10 23.85
C PHE A 379 -2.08 -9.36 24.64
N PHE A 380 -0.96 -9.64 23.98
CA PHE A 380 0.34 -9.77 24.62
C PHE A 380 0.72 -8.43 25.29
N GLY A 381 1.21 -8.48 26.53
CA GLY A 381 1.47 -7.28 27.36
C GLY A 381 0.29 -6.79 28.19
N GLY A 382 -0.92 -7.35 28.02
CA GLY A 382 -2.12 -6.88 28.72
C GLY A 382 -2.50 -5.44 28.34
N TRP A 383 -3.53 -4.88 28.95
CA TRP A 383 -3.87 -3.44 28.89
C TRP A 383 -3.66 -2.71 30.23
N MET A 384 -3.12 -3.47 31.19
CA MET A 384 -2.80 -3.06 32.55
C MET A 384 -1.34 -3.38 32.66
N THR A 385 -0.48 -2.40 32.34
CA THR A 385 0.90 -2.48 32.78
C THR A 385 0.85 -2.58 34.29
N SER A 386 1.63 -3.50 34.85
CA SER A 386 1.51 -4.02 36.20
C SER A 386 1.65 -3.03 37.38
N ASN A 387 1.46 -1.70 37.20
CA ASN A 387 1.13 -0.73 38.26
C ASN A 387 0.77 0.71 37.79
N GLU A 388 0.40 0.99 36.53
CA GLU A 388 0.08 2.36 36.07
C GLU A 388 -1.21 2.45 35.22
N GLU A 389 -1.71 3.68 35.06
CA GLU A 389 -3.00 4.06 34.46
C GLU A 389 -3.34 3.35 33.13
N ILE A 390 -4.62 3.02 32.91
CA ILE A 390 -5.11 2.37 31.69
C ILE A 390 -4.86 3.26 30.47
N SER A 391 -4.07 2.76 29.52
CA SER A 391 -3.91 3.39 28.19
C SER A 391 -5.14 3.15 27.33
N TRP A 392 -6.06 4.11 27.31
CA TRP A 392 -7.29 4.03 26.52
C TRP A 392 -7.04 3.92 25.00
N LYS A 393 -5.90 4.42 24.51
CA LYS A 393 -5.47 4.28 23.11
C LYS A 393 -5.21 2.81 22.76
N GLU A 394 -4.47 2.12 23.62
CA GLU A 394 -4.14 0.71 23.42
C GLU A 394 -5.40 -0.17 23.53
N VAL A 395 -6.31 0.17 24.45
CA VAL A 395 -7.61 -0.50 24.57
C VAL A 395 -8.42 -0.36 23.28
N GLU A 396 -8.53 0.84 22.72
CA GLU A 396 -9.28 1.08 21.48
C GLU A 396 -8.74 0.26 20.31
N THR A 397 -7.43 0.28 20.10
CA THR A 397 -6.77 -0.44 19.01
C THR A 397 -6.98 -1.96 19.11
N LYS A 398 -6.86 -2.51 20.33
CA LYS A 398 -7.12 -3.94 20.58
C LYS A 398 -8.59 -4.30 20.31
N MET A 399 -9.53 -3.43 20.67
CA MET A 399 -10.96 -3.65 20.40
C MET A 399 -11.27 -3.56 18.90
N PHE A 400 -10.69 -2.60 18.19
CA PHE A 400 -10.82 -2.51 16.74
C PHE A 400 -10.36 -3.80 16.06
N ALA A 401 -9.15 -4.27 16.37
CA ALA A 401 -8.60 -5.48 15.79
C ALA A 401 -9.45 -6.72 16.13
N LEU A 402 -9.96 -6.82 17.37
CA LEU A 402 -10.83 -7.91 17.80
C LEU A 402 -12.20 -7.90 17.09
N ASN A 403 -12.76 -6.71 16.82
CA ASN A 403 -14.02 -6.57 16.09
C ASN A 403 -13.86 -7.00 14.63
N VAL A 404 -12.76 -6.60 13.98
CA VAL A 404 -12.46 -6.95 12.57
C VAL A 404 -12.44 -8.46 12.36
N VAL A 405 -11.86 -9.21 13.29
CA VAL A 405 -11.71 -10.68 13.14
C VAL A 405 -12.86 -11.49 13.74
N ALA A 406 -13.94 -10.84 14.18
CA ALA A 406 -15.00 -11.50 14.95
C ALA A 406 -15.65 -12.68 14.21
N GLU A 407 -15.89 -12.55 12.90
CA GLU A 407 -16.49 -13.63 12.11
C GLU A 407 -15.59 -14.87 12.06
N VAL A 408 -14.28 -14.70 11.88
CA VAL A 408 -13.29 -15.80 11.86
C VAL A 408 -13.25 -16.49 13.22
N VAL A 409 -13.21 -15.71 14.30
CA VAL A 409 -13.15 -16.23 15.67
C VAL A 409 -14.43 -17.04 16.00
N LEU A 410 -15.60 -16.52 15.63
CA LEU A 410 -16.88 -17.20 15.85
C LEU A 410 -16.99 -18.52 15.08
N GLN A 411 -16.44 -18.59 13.86
CA GLN A 411 -16.44 -19.81 13.04
C GLN A 411 -15.51 -20.90 13.58
N GLU A 412 -14.34 -20.54 14.14
CA GLU A 412 -13.38 -21.50 14.68
C GLU A 412 -13.80 -22.12 16.02
N GLY A 413 -14.77 -21.54 16.73
CA GLY A 413 -15.42 -22.15 17.90
C GLY A 413 -14.55 -22.31 19.15
N GLN A 414 -13.39 -21.64 19.21
CA GLN A 414 -12.53 -21.69 20.40
C GLN A 414 -13.00 -20.75 21.51
N THR A 415 -12.90 -21.19 22.76
CA THR A 415 -13.32 -20.40 23.94
C THR A 415 -12.33 -19.28 24.22
N PHE A 416 -12.72 -18.05 23.91
CA PHE A 416 -12.02 -16.84 24.36
C PHE A 416 -12.45 -16.47 25.79
N ASP A 417 -11.50 -16.07 26.65
CA ASP A 417 -11.82 -15.58 27.98
C ASP A 417 -12.29 -14.12 27.92
N PHE A 418 -13.61 -13.94 27.94
CA PHE A 418 -14.25 -12.61 27.94
C PHE A 418 -14.11 -11.86 29.27
N SER A 419 -13.50 -12.45 30.31
CA SER A 419 -13.34 -11.83 31.64
C SER A 419 -12.74 -10.43 31.57
N ALA A 420 -11.73 -10.24 30.71
CA ALA A 420 -11.09 -8.97 30.47
C ALA A 420 -12.08 -7.94 29.89
N ILE A 421 -12.79 -8.29 28.81
CA ILE A 421 -13.76 -7.38 28.15
C ILE A 421 -14.87 -6.99 29.13
N MET A 422 -15.34 -7.95 29.93
CA MET A 422 -16.34 -7.72 30.96
C MET A 422 -15.84 -6.80 32.09
N HIS A 423 -14.57 -6.91 32.46
CA HIS A 423 -13.93 -5.99 33.41
C HIS A 423 -13.90 -4.56 32.86
N LEU A 424 -13.58 -4.36 31.57
CA LEU A 424 -13.67 -3.04 30.93
C LEU A 424 -15.10 -2.50 30.89
N VAL A 425 -16.08 -3.32 30.51
CA VAL A 425 -17.50 -2.94 30.52
C VAL A 425 -17.92 -2.49 31.92
N THR A 426 -17.43 -3.16 32.97
CA THR A 426 -17.70 -2.80 34.36
C THR A 426 -17.05 -1.46 34.73
N ILE A 427 -15.80 -1.22 34.34
CA ILE A 427 -15.12 0.07 34.54
C ILE A 427 -15.89 1.19 33.83
N LEU A 428 -16.24 1.00 32.56
CA LEU A 428 -16.92 1.99 31.73
C LEU A 428 -18.35 2.25 32.21
N SER A 429 -19.06 1.25 32.73
CA SER A 429 -20.40 1.44 33.34
C SER A 429 -20.36 2.13 34.70
N SER A 430 -19.24 2.06 35.43
CA SER A 430 -19.09 2.68 36.75
C SER A 430 -18.61 4.14 36.73
N ARG A 431 -18.01 4.60 35.62
CA ARG A 431 -17.56 5.99 35.47
C ARG A 431 -18.73 6.95 35.21
N ALA A 432 -18.73 8.09 35.91
CA ALA A 432 -19.75 9.12 35.71
C ALA A 432 -19.62 9.77 34.32
N SER A 433 -20.75 10.06 33.66
CA SER A 433 -20.84 10.67 32.33
C SER A 433 -20.07 11.99 32.18
N ASN A 434 -19.75 12.65 33.30
CA ASN A 434 -19.12 13.96 33.34
C ASN A 434 -17.57 13.90 33.32
N GLU A 435 -16.97 12.76 33.67
CA GLU A 435 -15.52 12.52 33.63
C GLU A 435 -15.05 11.96 32.27
N LEU A 436 -15.99 11.50 31.45
CA LEU A 436 -15.79 10.86 30.15
C LEU A 436 -15.91 11.87 29.00
N LYS A 437 -15.03 12.87 28.97
CA LYS A 437 -14.96 13.82 27.83
C LYS A 437 -13.76 13.51 26.93
N GLY A 438 -13.92 13.73 25.62
CA GLY A 438 -12.88 13.54 24.62
C GLY A 438 -12.75 12.11 24.11
N PHE A 439 -11.52 11.70 23.79
CA PHE A 439 -11.16 10.46 23.10
C PHE A 439 -11.80 9.18 23.67
N VAL A 440 -11.82 9.07 25.00
CA VAL A 440 -12.30 7.88 25.74
C VAL A 440 -13.79 7.64 25.53
N CYS A 441 -14.59 8.68 25.36
CA CYS A 441 -16.04 8.55 25.21
C CYS A 441 -16.46 8.22 23.77
N ILE A 442 -15.62 8.59 22.79
CA ILE A 442 -16.00 8.61 21.38
C ILE A 442 -15.55 7.33 20.68
N VAL A 443 -14.26 7.02 20.77
CA VAL A 443 -13.67 5.95 19.96
C VAL A 443 -13.62 4.63 20.74
N VAL A 444 -13.35 4.68 22.06
CA VAL A 444 -13.32 3.47 22.91
C VAL A 444 -14.71 2.90 23.11
N TYR A 445 -15.71 3.70 23.50
CA TYR A 445 -17.09 3.22 23.70
C TYR A 445 -17.66 2.59 22.42
N ARG A 446 -17.45 3.25 21.28
CA ARG A 446 -17.84 2.72 19.97
C ARG A 446 -17.18 1.36 19.71
N SER A 447 -15.86 1.27 19.83
CA SER A 447 -15.12 0.03 19.54
C SER A 447 -15.48 -1.11 20.50
N VAL A 448 -15.65 -0.83 21.80
CA VAL A 448 -16.11 -1.81 22.79
C VAL A 448 -17.53 -2.26 22.49
N ALA A 449 -18.43 -1.34 22.10
CA ALA A 449 -19.79 -1.69 21.71
C ALA A 449 -19.83 -2.56 20.45
N ASP A 450 -19.01 -2.24 19.43
CA ASP A 450 -18.91 -3.04 18.22
C ASP A 450 -18.44 -4.47 18.54
N VAL A 451 -17.43 -4.64 19.41
CA VAL A 451 -17.02 -5.95 19.92
C VAL A 451 -18.16 -6.65 20.67
N VAL A 452 -18.82 -5.99 21.62
CA VAL A 452 -19.95 -6.58 22.37
C VAL A 452 -21.06 -7.06 21.41
N GLY A 453 -21.36 -6.27 20.38
CA GLY A 453 -22.34 -6.62 19.36
C GLY A 453 -21.89 -7.79 18.49
N SER A 454 -20.62 -7.83 18.08
CA SER A 454 -20.10 -8.91 17.22
C SER A 454 -19.99 -10.25 17.96
N TYR A 455 -19.70 -10.24 19.27
CA TYR A 455 -19.59 -11.46 20.10
C TYR A 455 -20.84 -11.75 20.94
N SER A 456 -22.00 -11.16 20.60
CA SER A 456 -23.27 -11.27 21.35
C SER A 456 -23.68 -12.73 21.64
N LYS A 457 -23.50 -13.64 20.68
CA LYS A 457 -23.80 -15.08 20.81
C LYS A 457 -23.00 -15.79 21.92
N TRP A 458 -21.76 -15.37 22.15
CA TRP A 458 -20.91 -15.96 23.18
C TRP A 458 -21.13 -15.27 24.52
N LEU A 459 -21.34 -13.95 24.50
CA LEU A 459 -21.68 -13.18 25.71
C LEU A 459 -23.04 -13.59 26.30
N SER A 460 -24.03 -13.95 25.48
CA SER A 460 -25.33 -14.42 25.94
C SER A 460 -25.26 -15.77 26.68
N ALA A 461 -24.22 -16.56 26.44
CA ALA A 461 -23.95 -17.79 27.20
C ALA A 461 -23.46 -17.50 28.63
N PHE A 462 -22.84 -16.33 28.87
CA PHE A 462 -22.36 -15.88 30.19
C PHE A 462 -23.43 -15.03 30.89
N GLN A 463 -24.42 -15.71 31.49
CA GLN A 463 -25.62 -15.11 32.09
C GLN A 463 -25.38 -14.11 33.25
N THR A 464 -24.22 -14.15 33.92
CA THR A 464 -23.97 -13.39 35.16
C THR A 464 -23.68 -11.89 34.97
N ASN A 465 -23.50 -11.40 33.73
CA ASN A 465 -22.98 -10.05 33.49
C ASN A 465 -23.90 -9.13 32.66
N ALA A 466 -25.19 -9.42 32.58
CA ALA A 466 -26.13 -8.67 31.74
C ALA A 466 -26.33 -7.21 32.18
N ARG A 467 -26.40 -6.95 33.48
CA ARG A 467 -26.69 -5.61 34.02
C ARG A 467 -25.57 -4.59 33.72
N PRO A 468 -24.27 -4.87 33.97
CA PRO A 468 -23.18 -3.97 33.55
C PRO A 468 -23.16 -3.69 32.04
N LEU A 469 -23.46 -4.70 31.20
CA LEU A 469 -23.55 -4.54 29.74
C LEU A 469 -24.68 -3.58 29.33
N LEU A 470 -25.86 -3.76 29.90
CA LEU A 470 -27.02 -2.90 29.60
C LEU A 470 -26.78 -1.46 30.07
N LEU A 471 -26.18 -1.26 31.24
CA LEU A 471 -25.83 0.09 31.74
C LEU A 471 -24.76 0.76 30.87
N PHE A 472 -23.75 0.00 30.43
CA PHE A 472 -22.74 0.48 29.49
C PHE A 472 -23.36 0.92 28.16
N LEU A 473 -24.21 0.08 27.54
CA LEU A 473 -24.88 0.40 26.28
C LEU A 473 -25.84 1.58 26.44
N ALA A 474 -26.56 1.67 27.55
CA ALA A 474 -27.44 2.80 27.86
C ALA A 474 -26.66 4.13 27.90
N ALA A 475 -25.53 4.15 28.62
CA ALA A 475 -24.67 5.32 28.72
C ALA A 475 -24.07 5.71 27.35
N GLY A 476 -23.67 4.73 26.54
CA GLY A 476 -23.14 4.95 25.20
C GLY A 476 -24.19 5.40 24.17
N ILE A 477 -25.46 5.02 24.34
CA ILE A 477 -26.58 5.46 23.48
C ILE A 477 -26.92 6.94 23.69
N SER A 478 -26.73 7.46 24.90
CA SER A 478 -26.96 8.87 25.22
C SER A 478 -25.96 9.82 24.56
N GLN A 479 -24.86 9.31 23.99
CA GLN A 479 -23.83 10.08 23.30
C GLN A 479 -23.99 9.97 21.77
N PRO A 480 -23.99 11.08 21.01
CA PRO A 480 -24.33 11.07 19.59
C PRO A 480 -23.38 10.21 18.72
N GLN A 481 -22.10 10.13 19.06
CA GLN A 481 -21.09 9.47 18.23
C GLN A 481 -20.98 7.95 18.45
N SER A 482 -21.24 7.45 19.66
CA SER A 482 -21.30 6.01 19.96
C SER A 482 -22.71 5.42 19.85
N SER A 483 -23.72 6.27 19.65
CA SER A 483 -25.15 5.93 19.61
C SER A 483 -25.51 4.83 18.61
N THR A 484 -24.90 4.85 17.42
CA THR A 484 -25.17 3.88 16.34
C THR A 484 -24.61 2.50 16.68
N ALA A 485 -23.34 2.43 17.08
CA ALA A 485 -22.67 1.19 17.50
C ALA A 485 -23.35 0.57 18.73
N CYS A 486 -23.63 1.36 19.76
CA CYS A 486 -24.29 0.87 20.98
C CYS A 486 -25.73 0.39 20.71
N ALA A 487 -26.49 1.08 19.85
CA ALA A 487 -27.83 0.61 19.47
C ALA A 487 -27.78 -0.68 18.65
N SER A 488 -26.81 -0.81 17.72
CA SER A 488 -26.61 -2.04 16.95
C SER A 488 -26.21 -3.21 17.84
N ALA A 489 -25.31 -2.99 18.79
CA ALA A 489 -24.89 -3.98 19.78
C ALA A 489 -26.04 -4.40 20.70
N LEU A 490 -26.84 -3.44 21.18
CA LEU A 490 -28.03 -3.72 21.99
C LEU A 490 -29.04 -4.57 21.22
N ARG A 491 -29.29 -4.25 19.94
CA ARG A 491 -30.18 -5.04 19.08
C ARG A 491 -29.69 -6.49 18.96
N LYS A 492 -28.42 -6.70 18.62
CA LYS A 492 -27.84 -8.05 18.48
C LYS A 492 -27.89 -8.83 19.80
N LEU A 493 -27.60 -8.17 20.93
CA LEU A 493 -27.68 -8.79 22.24
C LEU A 493 -29.12 -9.20 22.60
N CYS A 494 -30.12 -8.37 22.27
CA CYS A 494 -31.53 -8.72 22.47
C CYS A 494 -31.99 -9.87 21.56
N GLU A 495 -31.48 -9.95 20.33
CA GLU A 495 -31.76 -11.06 19.40
C GLU A 495 -31.18 -12.40 19.91
N ASP A 496 -29.96 -12.38 20.46
CA ASP A 496 -29.25 -13.60 20.89
C ASP A 496 -29.49 -14.00 22.36
N ALA A 497 -29.87 -13.07 23.24
CA ALA A 497 -30.01 -13.28 24.69
C ALA A 497 -31.47 -13.24 25.18
N LEU A 498 -32.40 -13.84 24.43
CA LEU A 498 -33.84 -13.81 24.72
C LEU A 498 -34.21 -14.23 26.15
N ALA A 499 -33.46 -15.13 26.80
CA ALA A 499 -33.78 -15.61 28.15
C ALA A 499 -33.38 -14.64 29.29
N VAL A 500 -32.39 -13.77 29.08
CA VAL A 500 -31.79 -12.89 30.12
C VAL A 500 -32.46 -11.51 30.14
N VAL A 501 -33.05 -11.10 29.01
CA VAL A 501 -33.80 -9.85 28.85
C VAL A 501 -35.08 -9.82 29.70
N TYR A 502 -35.67 -10.98 30.02
CA TYR A 502 -36.91 -11.07 30.80
C TYR A 502 -36.74 -10.92 32.33
N GLU A 503 -35.53 -10.66 32.82
CA GLU A 503 -35.34 -10.31 34.24
C GLU A 503 -35.92 -8.91 34.53
N PRO A 504 -36.76 -8.73 35.58
CA PRO A 504 -37.49 -7.48 35.83
C PRO A 504 -36.58 -6.24 35.93
N SER A 505 -35.41 -6.39 36.55
CA SER A 505 -34.42 -5.31 36.70
C SER A 505 -33.74 -4.91 35.39
N ASN A 506 -33.64 -5.82 34.42
CA ASN A 506 -33.05 -5.54 33.11
C ASN A 506 -34.10 -4.88 32.18
N LEU A 507 -35.38 -5.24 32.34
CA LEU A 507 -36.52 -4.60 31.68
C LEU A 507 -36.67 -3.13 32.06
N GLU A 508 -36.48 -2.75 33.33
CA GLU A 508 -36.52 -1.34 33.75
C GLU A 508 -35.45 -0.49 33.05
N ILE A 509 -34.23 -1.03 32.88
CA ILE A 509 -33.14 -0.34 32.16
C ILE A 509 -33.49 -0.18 30.68
N LEU A 510 -34.07 -1.20 30.04
CA LEU A 510 -34.50 -1.15 28.63
C LEU A 510 -35.63 -0.14 28.41
N ILE A 511 -36.58 -0.06 29.33
CA ILE A 511 -37.65 0.94 29.31
C ILE A 511 -37.05 2.35 29.45
N TRP A 512 -36.10 2.54 30.37
CA TRP A 512 -35.41 3.81 30.56
C TRP A 512 -34.64 4.27 29.30
N ILE A 513 -33.95 3.35 28.60
CA ILE A 513 -33.30 3.63 27.31
C ILE A 513 -34.32 4.07 26.26
N GLY A 514 -35.47 3.38 26.19
CA GLY A 514 -36.56 3.70 25.26
C GLY A 514 -37.17 5.08 25.51
N GLU A 515 -37.44 5.42 26.78
CA GLU A 515 -38.00 6.71 27.18
C GLU A 515 -37.00 7.87 27.00
N ALA A 516 -35.72 7.65 27.25
CA ALA A 516 -34.67 8.65 27.05
C ALA A 516 -34.56 9.09 25.58
N ARG A 517 -34.77 8.18 24.61
CA ARG A 517 -34.75 8.51 23.17
C ARG A 517 -36.00 9.21 22.66
N ILE A 518 -37.17 8.93 23.22
CA ILE A 518 -38.39 9.66 22.88
C ILE A 518 -38.22 11.16 23.17
N LYS A 519 -37.48 11.52 24.23
CA LYS A 519 -37.16 12.92 24.55
C LYS A 519 -36.14 13.58 23.61
N VAL A 520 -35.21 12.81 23.02
CA VAL A 520 -34.17 13.33 22.11
C VAL A 520 -34.67 13.52 20.68
N LEU A 521 -35.71 12.78 20.26
CA LEU A 521 -36.40 12.96 18.96
C LEU A 521 -37.48 14.04 18.96
N LEU A 522 -37.86 14.55 20.15
CA LEU A 522 -38.88 15.59 20.35
C LEU A 522 -38.30 17.01 20.56
N PHE A 523 -36.98 17.15 20.47
CA PHE A 523 -36.23 18.41 20.34
C PHE A 523 -35.42 18.36 19.05
#